data_AF-A0A2V6RRJ6-F1
#
_entry.id   AF-A0A2V6RRJ6-F1
#
_cell.length_a   1.000
_cell.length_b   1.000
_cell.length_c   1.000
_cell.angle_alpha   90.00
_cell.angle_beta   90.00
_cell.angle_gamma   90.00
#
_symmetry.space_group_name_H-M   'P 1'
#
loop_
_entity.id
_entity.type
_entity.pdbx_description
1 polymer ?
#
loop_
_entity_poly.entity_id
_entity_poly.type
_entity_poly.pdbx_seq_one_letter_code
_entity_poly.pdbx_strand_id
1 'polypeptide(L)' 'MLYVRAVHVLGASQTSFFFVLVPVFGTLLAAIVLDERVSAVQGAGIAAVAVAMMLATFRRRD' A
#
# COMPACT_ATOMS: atom_id res chain seq x y z
N MET A 1 -1.43 18.12 -3.38
CA MET A 1 -1.02 18.55 -4.73
C MET A 1 -0.34 17.44 -5.53
N LEU A 2 0.68 16.74 -5.00
CA LEU A 2 1.38 15.67 -5.71
C LEU A 2 0.48 14.48 -6.11
N TYR A 3 -0.42 14.03 -5.22
CA TYR A 3 -1.37 12.95 -5.53
C TYR A 3 -2.28 13.30 -6.71
N VAL A 4 -2.84 14.51 -6.72
CA VAL A 4 -3.71 14.98 -7.83
C VAL A 4 -2.95 15.03 -9.15
N ARG A 5 -1.69 15.48 -9.15
CA ARG A 5 -0.82 15.38 -10.35
C ARG A 5 -0.58 13.94 -10.77
N ALA A 6 -0.32 13.04 -9.83
CA ALA A 6 -0.14 11.62 -10.12
C ALA A 6 -1.40 11.01 -10.76
N VAL A 7 -2.59 11.39 -10.29
CA VAL A 7 -3.87 11.00 -10.93
C VAL A 7 -3.95 11.48 -12.38
N HIS A 8 -3.52 12.70 -12.67
CA HIS A 8 -3.51 13.22 -14.05
C HIS A 8 -2.49 12.52 -14.97
N VAL A 9 -1.36 12.05 -14.44
CA VAL A 9 -0.29 11.42 -15.23
C VAL A 9 -0.47 9.90 -15.37
N LEU A 10 -0.86 9.22 -14.28
CA LEU A 10 -0.96 7.75 -14.20
C LEU A 10 -2.41 7.24 -14.34
N GLY A 11 -3.40 8.13 -14.22
CA GLY A 11 -4.81 7.79 -14.17
C GLY A 11 -5.28 7.39 -12.77
N ALA A 12 -6.54 7.67 -12.46
CA ALA A 12 -7.14 7.42 -11.14
C ALA A 12 -7.00 5.96 -10.67
N SER A 13 -7.13 5.02 -11.61
CA SER A 13 -7.10 3.58 -11.32
C SER A 13 -5.71 3.04 -10.95
N GLN A 14 -4.61 3.65 -11.44
CA GLN A 14 -3.26 3.30 -10.97
C GLN A 14 -2.94 4.00 -9.66
N THR A 15 -3.36 5.26 -9.55
CA THR A 15 -3.02 6.10 -8.40
C THR A 15 -3.73 5.64 -7.12
N SER A 16 -4.89 4.98 -7.23
CA SER A 16 -5.59 4.40 -6.08
C SER A 16 -4.80 3.29 -5.38
N PHE A 17 -3.84 2.63 -6.04
CA PHE A 17 -3.00 1.61 -5.37
C PHE A 17 -2.08 2.20 -4.30
N PHE A 18 -1.70 3.48 -4.41
CA PHE A 18 -0.91 4.14 -3.37
C PHE A 18 -1.64 4.19 -2.02
N PHE A 19 -2.98 4.23 -2.03
CA PHE A 19 -3.77 4.19 -0.79
C PHE A 19 -3.63 2.85 -0.07
N VAL A 20 -3.45 1.76 -0.79
CA VAL A 20 -3.29 0.42 -0.20
C VAL A 20 -1.94 0.29 0.51
N LEU A 21 -0.92 1.05 0.08
CA LEU A 21 0.40 1.11 0.74
C LEU A 21 0.41 1.95 2.04
N VAL A 22 -0.55 2.87 2.23
CA VAL A 22 -0.62 3.72 3.44
C VAL A 22 -0.55 2.93 4.74
N PRO A 23 -1.37 1.88 4.97
CA PRO A 23 -1.29 1.09 6.20
C PRO A 23 0.02 0.32 6.36
N VAL A 24 0.68 -0.07 5.25
CA VAL A 24 1.99 -0.75 5.29
C VAL A 24 3.05 0.20 5.83
N PHE A 25 3.15 1.40 5.25
CA PHE A 25 4.09 2.41 5.73
C PHE A 25 3.73 2.90 7.14
N GLY A 26 2.45 3.04 7.46
CA GLY A 26 2.00 3.39 8.80
C GLY A 26 2.44 2.37 9.86
N THR A 27 2.28 1.07 9.57
CA THR A 27 2.71 -0.01 10.48
C THR A 27 4.23 -0.08 10.60
N LEU A 28 4.97 0.09 9.50
CA LEU A 28 6.43 0.15 9.53
C LEU A 28 6.94 1.35 10.35
N LEU A 29 6.34 2.53 10.17
CA LEU A 29 6.69 3.69 10.96
C LEU A 29 6.31 3.51 12.43
N ALA A 30 5.17 2.92 12.75
CA ALA A 30 4.79 2.62 14.13
C ALA A 30 5.80 1.67 14.79
N ALA A 31 6.22 0.63 14.08
CA ALA A 31 7.25 -0.29 14.56
C ALA A 31 8.61 0.38 14.81
N ILE A 32 9.01 1.32 13.94
CA ILE A 32 10.33 1.99 14.02
C ILE A 32 10.32 3.16 15.02
N VAL A 33 9.27 3.99 15.00
CA VAL A 33 9.21 5.24 15.76
C VAL A 33 8.64 5.03 17.16
N LEU A 34 7.66 4.13 17.30
CA LEU A 34 6.96 3.88 18.56
C LEU A 34 7.47 2.61 19.27
N ASP A 35 8.40 1.88 18.65
CA ASP A 35 8.92 0.57 19.11
C ASP A 35 7.80 -0.45 19.38
N GLU A 36 6.66 -0.31 18.69
CA GLU A 36 5.54 -1.22 18.84
C GLU A 36 5.86 -2.58 18.24
N ARG A 37 5.61 -3.63 19.01
CA ARG A 37 5.72 -5.01 18.52
C ARG A 37 4.63 -5.28 17.50
N VAL A 38 5.03 -5.39 16.24
CA VAL A 38 4.12 -5.74 15.14
C VAL A 38 3.48 -7.10 15.45
N SER A 39 2.16 -7.09 15.62
CA SER A 39 1.38 -8.31 15.88
C SER A 39 1.38 -9.20 14.64
N ALA A 40 1.25 -10.53 14.84
CA ALA A 40 1.07 -11.49 13.74
C ALA A 40 -0.11 -11.10 12.82
N VAL A 41 -1.15 -10.48 13.38
CA VAL A 41 -2.30 -9.98 12.62
C VAL A 41 -1.93 -8.80 11.71
N GLN A 42 -1.08 -7.88 12.18
CA GLN A 42 -0.56 -6.79 11.35
C GLN A 42 0.35 -7.32 10.25
N GLY A 43 1.20 -8.30 10.56
CA GLY A 43 2.03 -8.99 9.56
C GLY A 43 1.18 -9.66 8.47
N ALA A 44 0.11 -10.36 8.85
CA ALA A 44 -0.84 -10.95 7.91
C ALA A 44 -1.55 -9.89 7.04
N GLY A 45 -1.92 -8.75 7.63
CA GLY A 45 -2.50 -7.61 6.89
C GLY A 45 -1.54 -7.03 5.86
N ILE A 46 -0.27 -6.84 6.20
CA ILE A 46 0.78 -6.38 5.28
C ILE A 46 0.96 -7.37 4.13
N ALA A 47 1.04 -8.68 4.43
CA ALA A 47 1.15 -9.71 3.42
C ALA A 47 -0.07 -9.75 2.48
N ALA A 48 -1.29 -9.63 3.04
CA ALA A 48 -2.52 -9.59 2.25
C ALA A 48 -2.55 -8.38 1.30
N VAL A 49 -2.11 -7.21 1.76
CA VAL A 49 -1.95 -6.01 0.92
C VAL A 49 -0.95 -6.25 -0.20
N ALA A 50 0.21 -6.83 0.10
CA ALA A 50 1.23 -7.12 -0.91
C ALA A 50 0.70 -8.07 -1.99
N VAL A 51 -0.02 -9.13 -1.60
CA VAL A 51 -0.67 -10.07 -2.53
C VAL A 51 -1.75 -9.38 -3.36
N ALA A 52 -2.62 -8.58 -2.73
CA ALA A 52 -3.66 -7.84 -3.44
C ALA A 52 -3.06 -6.90 -4.50
N MET A 53 -1.98 -6.19 -4.14
CA MET A 53 -1.29 -5.27 -5.05
C MET A 53 -0.59 -6.01 -6.20
N MET A 54 0.00 -7.18 -5.91
CA MET A 54 0.59 -8.06 -6.91
C MET A 54 -0.47 -8.50 -7.92
N LEU A 55 -1.59 -9.09 -7.46
CA LEU A 55 -2.71 -9.50 -8.30
C LEU A 55 -3.27 -8.35 -9.13
N ALA A 56 -3.44 -7.18 -8.52
CA ALA A 56 -3.99 -6.02 -9.20
C ALA A 56 -3.04 -5.43 -10.24
N THR A 57 -1.73 -5.61 -10.09
CA THR A 57 -0.72 -5.25 -11.10
C THR A 57 -0.68 -6.27 -12.24
N PHE A 58 -0.78 -7.56 -11.93
CA PHE A 58 -0.79 -8.63 -12.95
C PHE A 58 -2.02 -8.56 -13.85
N ARG A 59 -3.20 -8.25 -13.30
CA ARG A 59 -4.45 -8.14 -14.06
C ARG A 59 -4.54 -6.94 -15.01
N ARG A 60 -3.48 -6.13 -15.11
CA ARG A 60 -3.36 -4.99 -16.03
C ARG A 60 -2.43 -5.29 -17.22
N ARG A 61 -1.86 -6.49 -17.30
CA ARG A 61 -1.02 -6.93 -18.42
C ARG A 61 -1.75 -7.77 -19.47
N ASP A 62 -3.04 -8.05 -19.28
CA ASP A 62 -3.92 -8.69 -20.26
C ASP A 62 -4.85 -7.63 -20.89
#